data_AF-E6W3T3-F1
#
_entry.id   AF-E6W3T3-F1
#
_cell.length_a   1.000
_cell.length_b   1.000
_cell.length_c   1.000
_cell.angle_alpha   90.00
_cell.angle_beta   90.00
_cell.angle_gamma   90.00
#
_symmetry.space_group_name_H-M   'P 1'
#
loop_
_entity.id
_entity.type
_entity.pdbx_description
1 polymer ?
#
loop_
_entity_poly.entity_id
_entity_poly.type
_entity_poly.pdbx_seq_one_letter_code
_entity_poly.pdbx_strand_id
1 'polypeptide(L)'
;MIDLNVTFFIQLANFLIFLVLLNHILIKPMVSMLQKRRTTMEGSAAQVQSTDELVARKKAEYEDALAQAKKEAKDYAEAERRAALAQQEALLQEARQESEALLQSGQQQIQQQMETSRKQLSGEAQSLAELISSKLMGRAS
;
A
#
# COMPACT_ATOMS: atom_id res chain seq x y z
N MET A 1 -51.90 -63.14 57.90
CA MET A 1 -52.27 -61.91 57.16
C MET A 1 -51.18 -60.90 57.43
N ILE A 2 -50.75 -60.13 56.44
CA ILE A 2 -49.78 -59.05 56.67
C ILE A 2 -50.55 -57.95 57.39
N ASP A 3 -50.45 -57.90 58.71
CA ASP A 3 -51.03 -56.79 59.46
C ASP A 3 -50.20 -55.54 59.19
N LEU A 4 -50.77 -54.70 58.34
CA LEU A 4 -50.24 -53.40 57.95
C LEU A 4 -50.37 -52.44 59.15
N ASN A 5 -49.47 -52.60 60.12
CA ASN A 5 -49.42 -51.79 61.32
C ASN A 5 -48.89 -50.38 61.04
N VAL A 6 -49.23 -49.42 61.88
CA VAL A 6 -48.73 -48.02 61.83
C VAL A 6 -47.19 -47.98 61.77
N THR A 7 -46.52 -48.93 62.42
CA THR A 7 -45.06 -49.10 62.37
C THR A 7 -44.50 -49.30 60.96
N PHE A 8 -45.22 -50.00 60.07
CA PHE A 8 -44.81 -50.20 58.68
C PHE A 8 -44.80 -48.87 57.91
N PHE A 9 -45.82 -48.04 58.11
CA PHE A 9 -45.88 -46.70 57.50
C PHE A 9 -44.80 -45.77 58.04
N ILE A 10 -44.50 -45.84 59.34
CA ILE A 10 -43.40 -45.08 59.96
C ILE A 10 -42.04 -45.53 59.40
N GLN A 11 -41.82 -46.83 59.22
CA GLN A 11 -40.59 -47.37 58.66
C GLN A 11 -40.42 -47.00 57.17
N LEU A 12 -41.52 -47.02 56.41
CA LEU A 12 -41.54 -46.55 55.03
C LEU A 12 -41.21 -45.06 54.92
N ALA A 13 -41.79 -44.23 55.80
CA ALA A 13 -41.48 -42.80 55.86
C ALA A 13 -40.00 -42.56 56.19
N ASN A 14 -39.42 -43.27 57.16
CA ASN A 14 -37.99 -43.19 57.48
C ASN A 14 -37.10 -43.61 56.30
N PHE A 15 -37.46 -44.70 55.60
CA PHE A 15 -36.73 -45.13 54.41
C PHE A 15 -36.77 -44.08 53.30
N LEU A 16 -37.93 -43.49 53.04
CA LEU A 16 -38.07 -42.42 52.04
C LEU A 16 -37.27 -41.17 52.42
N ILE A 17 -37.31 -40.75 53.69
CA ILE A 17 -36.50 -39.62 54.19
C ILE A 17 -35.01 -39.92 54.01
N PHE A 18 -34.56 -41.12 54.37
CA PHE A 18 -33.17 -41.54 54.22
C PHE A 18 -32.75 -41.60 52.74
N LEU A 19 -33.63 -42.07 51.84
CA LEU A 19 -33.38 -42.10 50.41
C LEU A 19 -33.24 -40.69 49.82
N VAL A 20 -34.07 -39.73 50.26
CA VAL A 20 -33.98 -38.32 49.84
C VAL A 20 -32.69 -37.69 50.36
N LEU A 21 -32.34 -37.91 51.63
CA LEU A 21 -31.08 -37.47 52.23
C LEU A 21 -29.87 -38.04 51.48
N LEU A 22 -29.87 -39.34 51.21
CA LEU A 22 -28.80 -40.02 50.48
C LEU A 22 -28.64 -39.47 49.06
N ASN A 23 -29.76 -39.25 48.35
CA ASN A 23 -29.74 -38.69 47.00
C ASN A 23 -29.18 -37.26 46.99
N HIS A 24 -29.55 -36.44 47.97
CA HIS A 24 -29.09 -35.06 48.07
C HIS A 24 -27.63 -34.93 48.53
N ILE A 25 -27.21 -35.73 49.51
CA ILE A 25 -25.90 -35.63 50.17
C ILE A 25 -24.80 -36.39 49.43
N LEU A 26 -25.11 -37.53 48.80
CA LEU A 26 -24.09 -38.42 48.23
C LEU A 26 -24.18 -38.58 46.71
N ILE A 27 -25.37 -38.87 46.17
CA ILE A 27 -25.52 -39.21 44.74
C ILE A 27 -25.28 -37.98 43.86
N LYS A 28 -25.99 -36.87 44.12
CA LYS A 28 -25.84 -35.62 43.37
C LYS A 28 -24.39 -35.09 43.35
N PRO A 29 -23.69 -34.93 44.49
CA PRO A 29 -22.33 -34.41 44.46
C PRO A 29 -21.33 -35.36 43.81
N MET A 30 -21.48 -36.69 43.97
CA MET A 30 -20.61 -37.64 43.27
C MET A 30 -20.75 -37.57 41.75
N VAL A 31 -21.99 -37.56 41.23
CA VAL A 31 -22.22 -37.47 39.78
C VAL A 31 -21.73 -36.12 39.22
N SER A 32 -21.95 -35.03 39.97
CA SER A 32 -21.45 -33.70 39.59
C SER A 32 -19.92 -33.65 39.53
N MET A 33 -19.21 -34.26 40.49
CA MET A 33 -17.75 -34.35 40.44
C MET A 33 -17.25 -35.19 39.26
N LEU A 34 -17.95 -36.29 38.93
CA LEU A 34 -17.61 -37.13 37.79
C LEU A 34 -17.80 -36.40 36.46
N GLN A 35 -18.92 -35.66 36.32
CA GLN A 35 -19.18 -34.81 35.16
C GLN A 35 -18.14 -33.70 35.05
N LYS A 36 -17.83 -33.00 36.15
CA LYS A 36 -16.81 -31.94 36.18
C LYS A 36 -15.45 -32.45 35.71
N ARG A 37 -15.03 -33.63 36.17
CA ARG A 37 -13.79 -34.28 35.70
C ARG A 37 -13.83 -34.60 34.20
N ARG A 38 -14.92 -35.18 33.69
CA ARG A 38 -15.07 -35.45 32.25
C ARG A 38 -15.01 -34.16 31.43
N THR A 39 -15.79 -33.14 31.79
CA THR A 39 -15.83 -31.87 31.07
C THR A 39 -14.49 -31.13 31.08
N THR A 40 -13.71 -31.21 32.17
CA THR A 40 -12.39 -30.57 32.23
C THR A 40 -11.37 -31.28 31.36
N MET A 41 -11.40 -32.62 31.28
CA MET A 41 -10.47 -33.38 30.43
C MET A 41 -10.82 -33.26 28.94
N GLU A 42 -12.10 -33.39 28.59
CA GLU A 42 -12.58 -33.24 27.21
C GLU A 42 -12.45 -31.78 26.72
N GLY A 43 -12.81 -30.81 27.58
CA GLY A 43 -12.71 -29.39 27.27
C GLY A 43 -11.27 -28.92 27.08
N SER A 44 -10.32 -29.41 27.88
CA SER A 44 -8.90 -29.08 27.72
C SER A 44 -8.33 -29.61 26.41
N ALA A 45 -8.71 -30.83 25.99
CA ALA A 45 -8.23 -31.41 24.73
C ALA A 45 -8.79 -30.67 23.50
N ALA A 46 -10.08 -30.34 23.49
CA ALA A 46 -10.70 -29.57 22.41
C ALA A 46 -10.17 -28.12 22.35
N GLN A 47 -9.90 -27.52 23.51
CA GLN A 47 -9.34 -26.17 23.58
C GLN A 47 -7.90 -26.12 23.04
N VAL A 48 -7.08 -27.13 23.29
CA VAL A 48 -5.71 -27.20 22.75
C VAL A 48 -5.71 -27.36 21.24
N GLN A 49 -6.51 -28.29 20.68
CA GLN A 49 -6.61 -28.47 19.23
C GLN A 49 -7.11 -27.20 18.52
N SER A 50 -8.14 -26.56 19.06
CA SER A 50 -8.65 -25.30 18.47
C SER A 50 -7.63 -24.16 18.57
N THR A 51 -6.83 -24.12 19.64
CA THR A 51 -5.77 -23.11 19.78
C THR A 51 -4.64 -23.33 18.77
N ASP A 52 -4.19 -24.57 18.57
CA ASP A 52 -3.16 -24.89 17.58
C ASP A 52 -3.62 -24.58 16.14
N GLU A 53 -4.87 -24.93 15.81
CA GLU A 53 -5.46 -24.56 14.52
C GLU A 53 -5.58 -23.05 14.33
N LEU A 54 -5.97 -22.31 15.37
CA LEU A 54 -6.05 -20.85 15.33
C LEU A 54 -4.68 -20.22 15.14
N VAL A 55 -3.65 -20.72 15.83
CA VAL A 55 -2.27 -20.24 15.68
C VAL A 55 -1.75 -20.55 14.27
N ALA A 56 -1.98 -21.76 13.76
CA ALA A 56 -1.58 -22.14 12.41
C ALA A 56 -2.27 -21.27 11.34
N ARG A 57 -3.58 -21.03 11.47
CA ARG A 57 -4.31 -20.11 10.58
C ARG A 57 -3.78 -18.69 10.66
N LYS A 58 -3.59 -18.15 11.86
CA LYS A 58 -3.08 -16.78 12.04
C LYS A 58 -1.67 -16.61 11.51
N LYS A 59 -0.83 -17.64 11.64
CA LYS A 59 0.51 -17.65 11.06
C LYS A 59 0.45 -17.66 9.54
N ALA A 60 -0.40 -18.49 8.94
CA ALA A 60 -0.58 -18.53 7.49
C ALA A 60 -1.12 -17.20 6.94
N GLU A 61 -2.13 -16.61 7.60
CA GLU A 61 -2.65 -15.27 7.26
C GLU A 61 -1.56 -14.20 7.34
N TYR A 62 -0.72 -14.25 8.38
CA TYR A 62 0.40 -13.31 8.55
C TYR A 62 1.47 -13.48 7.47
N GLU A 63 1.85 -14.72 7.15
CA GLU A 63 2.83 -15.02 6.11
C GLU A 63 2.32 -14.58 4.72
N ASP A 64 1.05 -14.82 4.43
CA ASP A 64 0.41 -14.39 3.18
C ASP A 64 0.33 -12.87 3.07
N ALA A 65 -0.12 -12.19 4.14
CA ALA A 65 -0.13 -10.73 4.20
C ALA A 65 1.28 -10.12 4.02
N LEU A 66 2.30 -10.75 4.62
CA LEU A 66 3.69 -10.31 4.45
C LEU A 66 4.19 -10.53 3.02
N ALA A 67 3.84 -11.65 2.39
CA ALA A 67 4.20 -11.95 1.01
C ALA A 67 3.53 -10.94 0.05
N GLN A 68 2.25 -10.67 0.27
CA GLN A 68 1.48 -9.71 -0.52
C GLN A 68 2.04 -8.28 -0.36
N ALA A 69 2.31 -7.83 0.86
CA ALA A 69 2.92 -6.53 1.12
C ALA A 69 4.30 -6.38 0.44
N LYS A 70 5.12 -7.43 0.47
CA LYS A 70 6.42 -7.43 -0.24
C LYS A 70 6.26 -7.36 -1.75
N LYS A 71 5.24 -8.03 -2.30
CA LYS A 71 4.93 -7.98 -3.73
C LYS A 71 4.47 -6.58 -4.14
N GLU A 72 3.52 -6.01 -3.41
CA GLU A 72 3.02 -4.65 -3.65
C GLU A 72 4.14 -3.61 -3.54
N ALA A 73 5.03 -3.72 -2.56
CA ALA A 73 6.17 -2.82 -2.43
C ALA A 73 7.13 -2.91 -3.62
N LYS A 74 7.36 -4.11 -4.16
CA LYS A 74 8.18 -4.30 -5.36
C LYS A 74 7.50 -3.73 -6.60
N ASP A 75 6.22 -4.02 -6.77
CA ASP A 75 5.43 -3.54 -7.90
C ASP A 75 5.37 -2.00 -7.91
N TYR A 76 5.15 -1.40 -6.73
CA TYR A 76 5.18 0.05 -6.55
C TYR A 76 6.56 0.65 -6.88
N ALA A 77 7.64 0.07 -6.34
CA ALA A 77 8.99 0.55 -6.60
C ALA A 77 9.37 0.44 -8.09
N GLU A 78 8.93 -0.62 -8.77
CA GLU A 78 9.17 -0.80 -10.20
C GLU A 78 8.33 0.15 -11.06
N ALA A 79 7.09 0.43 -10.66
CA ALA A 79 6.23 1.41 -11.31
C ALA A 79 6.82 2.83 -11.19
N GLU A 80 7.21 3.24 -9.97
CA GLU A 80 7.87 4.53 -9.73
C GLU A 80 9.19 4.66 -10.51
N ARG A 81 10.00 3.60 -10.54
CA ARG A 81 11.24 3.59 -11.33
C ARG A 81 10.96 3.76 -12.82
N ARG A 82 9.94 3.08 -13.36
CA ARG A 82 9.54 3.23 -14.77
C ARG A 82 9.02 4.63 -15.07
N ALA A 83 8.19 5.20 -14.18
CA ALA A 83 7.68 6.56 -14.32
C ALA A 83 8.82 7.59 -14.30
N ALA A 84 9.77 7.45 -13.37
CA ALA A 84 10.94 8.32 -13.27
C ALA A 84 11.84 8.23 -14.51
N LEU A 85 12.06 7.03 -15.06
CA LEU A 85 12.82 6.86 -16.31
C LEU A 85 12.10 7.51 -17.51
N ALA A 86 10.79 7.32 -17.62
CA ALA A 86 10.00 7.93 -18.68
C ALA A 86 9.99 9.47 -18.58
N GLN A 87 9.87 10.03 -17.38
CA GLN A 87 9.97 11.47 -17.16
C GLN A 87 11.37 12.00 -17.50
N GLN A 88 12.42 11.28 -17.10
CA GLN A 88 13.80 11.67 -17.43
C GLN A 88 14.01 11.69 -18.94
N GLU A 89 13.54 10.67 -19.66
CA GLU A 89 13.64 10.62 -21.12
C GLU A 89 12.85 11.74 -21.79
N ALA A 90 11.64 12.03 -21.32
CA ALA A 90 10.83 13.15 -21.80
C ALA A 90 11.53 14.50 -21.59
N LEU A 91 12.06 14.75 -20.39
CA LEU A 91 12.81 15.99 -20.08
C LEU A 91 14.06 16.13 -20.94
N LEU A 92 14.81 15.04 -21.15
CA LEU A 92 15.99 15.05 -22.02
C LEU A 92 15.60 15.31 -23.48
N GLN A 93 14.49 14.75 -23.95
CA GLN A 93 14.00 15.00 -25.29
C GLN A 93 13.55 16.45 -25.47
N GLU A 94 12.80 16.99 -24.50
CA GLU A 94 12.37 18.40 -24.49
C GLU A 94 13.57 19.34 -24.50
N ALA A 95 14.55 19.13 -23.61
CA ALA A 95 15.77 19.95 -23.56
C ALA A 95 16.58 19.91 -24.86
N ARG A 96 16.60 18.75 -25.55
CA ARG A 96 17.23 18.61 -26.88
C ARG A 96 16.47 19.41 -27.93
N GLN A 97 15.15 19.28 -27.97
CA GLN A 97 14.31 20.02 -28.91
C GLN A 97 14.42 21.54 -28.70
N GLU A 98 14.45 21.98 -27.45
CA GLU A 98 14.64 23.40 -27.11
C GLU A 98 16.02 23.89 -27.55
N SER A 99 17.08 23.11 -27.31
CA SER A 99 18.43 23.44 -27.76
C SER A 99 18.54 23.52 -29.28
N GLU A 100 17.92 22.58 -30.00
CA GLU A 100 17.88 22.59 -31.47
C GLU A 100 17.10 23.82 -31.99
N ALA A 101 15.96 24.13 -31.39
CA ALA A 101 15.17 25.31 -31.74
C ALA A 101 15.94 26.61 -31.48
N LEU A 102 16.67 26.69 -30.35
CA LEU A 102 17.51 27.84 -30.02
C LEU A 102 18.64 28.01 -31.04
N LEU A 103 19.31 26.91 -31.42
CA LEU A 103 20.35 26.94 -32.44
C LEU A 103 19.82 27.39 -33.81
N GLN A 104 18.67 26.86 -34.24
CA GLN A 104 18.04 27.27 -35.50
C GLN A 104 17.64 28.75 -35.47
N SER A 105 17.02 29.21 -34.39
CA SER A 105 16.65 30.62 -34.20
C SER A 105 17.89 31.53 -34.22
N GLY A 106 18.95 31.15 -33.51
CA GLY A 106 20.22 31.88 -33.52
C GLY A 106 20.85 31.98 -34.92
N GLN A 107 20.85 30.88 -35.68
CA GLN A 107 21.34 30.89 -37.07
C GLN A 107 20.51 31.82 -37.97
N GLN A 108 19.19 31.81 -37.83
CA GLN A 108 18.30 32.72 -38.57
C GLN A 108 18.55 34.18 -38.20
N GLN A 109 18.72 34.50 -36.91
CA GLN A 109 19.03 35.86 -36.45
C GLN A 109 20.38 36.34 -36.99
N ILE A 110 21.41 35.49 -36.99
CA ILE A 110 22.72 35.81 -37.56
C ILE A 110 22.61 36.10 -39.06
N GLN A 111 21.87 35.28 -39.83
CA GLN A 111 21.66 35.54 -41.26
C GLN A 111 20.93 36.87 -41.49
N GLN A 112 19.87 37.16 -40.73
CA GLN A 112 19.15 38.43 -40.84
C GLN A 112 20.04 39.63 -40.48
N GLN A 113 20.86 39.52 -39.44
CA GLN A 113 21.83 40.56 -39.08
C GLN A 113 22.87 40.76 -40.18
N MET A 114 23.41 39.69 -40.76
CA MET A 114 24.37 39.78 -41.88
C MET A 114 23.76 40.49 -43.09
N GLU A 115 22.52 40.16 -43.47
CA GLU A 115 21.82 40.84 -44.56
C GLU A 115 21.58 42.32 -44.27
N THR A 116 21.16 42.64 -43.04
CA THR A 116 20.92 44.02 -42.61
C THR A 116 22.20 44.84 -42.62
N SER A 117 23.29 44.30 -42.05
CA SER A 117 24.61 44.95 -42.04
C SER A 117 25.17 45.12 -43.46
N ARG A 118 24.97 44.15 -44.36
CA ARG A 118 25.36 44.30 -45.78
C ARG A 118 24.61 45.45 -46.45
N LYS A 119 23.29 45.57 -46.23
CA LYS A 119 22.49 46.67 -46.79
C LYS A 119 22.94 48.03 -46.24
N GLN A 120 23.22 48.12 -44.94
CA GLN A 120 23.76 49.33 -44.31
C GLN A 120 25.11 49.73 -44.90
N LEU A 121 26.07 48.80 -44.97
CA LEU A 121 27.39 49.05 -45.55
C LEU A 121 27.31 49.50 -47.03
N SER A 122 26.41 48.89 -47.82
CA SER A 122 26.19 49.31 -49.21
C SER A 122 25.64 50.74 -49.31
N GLY A 123 24.71 51.11 -48.43
CA GLY A 123 24.16 52.48 -48.38
C GLY A 123 25.20 53.50 -47.92
N GLU A 124 26.00 53.17 -46.89
CA GLU A 124 27.10 54.01 -46.42
C GLU A 124 28.16 54.21 -47.51
N ALA A 125 28.54 53.14 -48.22
CA ALA A 125 29.50 53.22 -49.33
C ALA A 125 29.00 54.13 -50.46
N GLN A 126 27.71 54.06 -50.79
CA GLN A 126 27.09 54.90 -51.83
C GLN A 126 27.06 56.37 -51.41
N SER A 127 26.69 56.66 -50.17
CA SER A 127 26.75 58.02 -49.59
C SER A 127 28.18 58.58 -49.58
N LEU A 128 29.18 57.76 -49.23
CA LEU A 128 30.59 58.14 -49.29
C LEU A 128 31.06 58.44 -50.71
N ALA A 129 30.64 57.65 -51.70
CA ALA A 129 30.94 57.87 -53.10
C ALA A 129 30.33 59.19 -53.63
N GLU A 130 29.09 59.50 -53.25
CA GLU A 130 28.43 60.78 -53.56
C GLU A 130 29.17 61.97 -52.91
N LEU A 131 29.62 61.81 -51.66
CA LEU A 131 30.38 62.83 -50.94
C LEU A 131 31.74 63.12 -51.61
N ILE A 132 32.42 62.07 -52.07
CA ILE A 132 33.70 62.19 -52.80
C ILE A 132 33.47 62.84 -54.16
N SER A 133 32.45 62.41 -54.89
CA SER A 133 32.10 62.95 -56.21
C SER A 133 31.77 64.45 -56.14
N SER A 134 30.93 64.86 -55.18
CA SER A 134 30.59 66.28 -54.96
C SER A 134 31.81 67.12 -54.54
N LYS A 135 32.70 66.60 -53.69
CA LYS A 135 33.97 67.27 -53.34
C LYS A 135 34.94 67.41 -54.51
N LEU A 136 34.99 66.46 -55.43
CA LEU A 136 35.85 66.53 -56.63
C LEU A 136 35.27 67.49 -57.66
N MET A 137 33.95 67.45 -57.91
CA MET A 137 33.30 68.34 -58.86
C MET A 137 33.29 69.80 -58.37
N GLY A 138 33.13 70.04 -57.06
CA GLY A 138 33.24 71.39 -56.47
C GLY A 138 34.67 71.96 -56.41
N ARG A 139 35.70 71.18 -56.79
CA ARG A 139 37.09 71.63 -56.94
C ARG A 139 37.53 71.84 -58.40
N ALA A 140 36.71 71.42 -59.36
CA ALA A 140 37.01 71.50 -60.80
C ALA A 140 36.44 72.78 -61.46
N SER A 141 35.98 73.73 -60.65
CA SER A 141 35.47 75.05 -61.02
C SER A 141 36.07 76.09 -60.09
#